data_AF-A0A662K7B7-F1
#
_entry.id   AF-A0A662K7B7-F1
#
_cell.length_a   1.000
_cell.length_b   1.000
_cell.length_c   1.000
_cell.angle_alpha   90.00
_cell.angle_beta   90.00
_cell.angle_gamma   90.00
#
_symmetry.space_group_name_H-M   'P 1'
#
loop_
_entity.id
_entity.type
_entity.pdbx_description
1 polymer ?
#
loop_
_entity_poly.entity_id
_entity_poly.type
_entity_poly.pdbx_seq_one_letter_code
_entity_poly.pdbx_strand_id
1 'polypeptide(L)'
;MPQKRKTLKGMLKEIIKMKLRDKPILVWYDTEGSFRDIINKLGIAGVKLLVFDGSYLEIKVKIEEEDPELKGKWLIYIPEKPHKPSWIRDYELAGECMELSLPELYSQWGSPLFSQDVEDLLKGERGRILATKWDEAFIHGTTITKENMVEALLCICLGIPVGSGPGKIITTILEKADVWEKLEQLGITKFFEDYVRENLGLKAFGKENAFMSLSRALFLSELVEYGNIDHTPYEDALPEEIHRKKWADWLREWLKSGNKKEIEKLAKRVEIDYDLKNKLSGWDIQDVQGIPCVDDILFDQIRVLTETNTLSLPLLKKVAGKRQQTLWKHSAWEAVLRTINVLEMSEKVIDELKSKASPTLNELFHSYKDAWYQLDREY
;
A
#
# COMPACT_ATOMS: atom_id res chain seq x y z
N MET A 1 -4.99 -17.42 30.73
CA MET A 1 -4.67 -15.98 30.75
C MET A 1 -3.81 -15.68 29.53
N PRO A 2 -4.17 -14.75 28.64
CA PRO A 2 -3.32 -14.42 27.51
C PRO A 2 -2.06 -13.72 28.06
N GLN A 3 -0.89 -14.35 27.89
CA GLN A 3 0.38 -13.71 28.18
C GLN A 3 0.42 -12.37 27.43
N LYS A 4 0.57 -11.25 28.16
CA LYS A 4 0.92 -9.96 27.54
C LYS A 4 2.20 -10.16 26.74
N ARG A 5 2.08 -10.27 25.41
CA ARG A 5 3.24 -10.41 24.51
C ARG A 5 4.10 -9.17 24.68
N LYS A 6 5.33 -9.33 25.15
CA LYS A 6 6.30 -8.25 25.37
C LYS A 6 6.83 -7.73 24.03
N THR A 7 7.37 -6.51 24.00
CA THR A 7 8.06 -5.95 22.82
C THR A 7 9.30 -6.76 22.47
N LEU A 8 9.77 -6.70 21.22
CA LEU A 8 10.99 -7.41 20.79
C LEU A 8 12.17 -7.06 21.69
N LYS A 9 12.36 -5.75 21.94
CA LYS A 9 13.40 -5.26 22.86
C LYS A 9 13.18 -5.78 24.28
N GLY A 10 11.94 -5.80 24.77
CA GLY A 10 11.61 -6.32 26.10
C GLY A 10 12.00 -7.79 26.26
N MET A 11 11.71 -8.60 25.25
CA MET A 11 12.04 -10.03 25.25
C MET A 11 13.55 -10.27 25.21
N LEU A 12 14.27 -9.58 24.32
CA LEU A 12 15.73 -9.67 24.26
C LEU A 12 16.37 -9.30 25.60
N LYS A 13 15.89 -8.23 26.26
CA LYS A 13 16.36 -7.85 27.61
C LYS A 13 16.14 -8.95 28.63
N GLU A 14 15.01 -9.66 28.59
CA GLU A 14 14.71 -10.72 29.54
C GLU A 14 15.56 -11.96 29.31
N ILE A 15 15.72 -12.37 28.06
CA ILE A 15 16.60 -13.49 27.69
C ILE A 15 18.02 -13.20 28.16
N ILE A 16 18.54 -12.00 27.84
CA ILE A 16 19.89 -11.59 28.25
C ILE A 16 20.00 -11.55 29.78
N LYS A 17 19.04 -10.97 30.51
CA LYS A 17 19.07 -10.93 31.98
C LYS A 17 19.00 -12.31 32.61
N MET A 18 18.25 -13.22 32.02
CA MET A 18 18.12 -14.60 32.49
C MET A 18 19.45 -15.35 32.32
N LYS A 19 20.07 -15.25 31.14
CA LYS A 19 21.36 -15.87 30.80
C LYS A 19 22.52 -15.28 31.60
N LEU A 20 22.50 -13.97 31.84
CA LEU A 20 23.47 -13.27 32.70
C LEU A 20 23.15 -13.35 34.20
N ARG A 21 22.19 -14.15 34.66
CA ARG A 21 21.80 -14.15 36.08
C ARG A 21 22.97 -14.54 36.98
N ASP A 22 23.54 -15.72 36.71
CA ASP A 22 24.58 -16.37 37.52
C ASP A 22 25.93 -16.46 36.78
N LYS A 23 26.06 -15.74 35.66
CA LYS A 23 27.24 -15.75 34.78
C LYS A 23 27.75 -14.33 34.54
N PRO A 24 29.08 -14.11 34.55
CA PRO A 24 29.66 -12.79 34.33
C PRO A 24 29.67 -12.38 32.86
N ILE A 25 29.70 -13.34 31.93
CA ILE A 25 29.76 -13.10 30.50
C ILE A 25 28.65 -13.86 29.77
N LEU A 26 28.02 -13.21 28.80
CA LEU A 26 27.18 -13.82 27.79
C LEU A 26 27.77 -13.53 26.41
N VAL A 27 28.14 -14.57 25.69
CA VAL A 27 28.53 -14.50 24.27
C VAL A 27 27.28 -14.78 23.43
N TRP A 28 26.89 -13.80 22.63
CA TRP A 28 25.73 -13.88 21.75
C TRP A 28 26.16 -13.87 20.29
N TYR A 29 25.95 -15.00 19.63
CA TYR A 29 26.07 -15.14 18.18
C TYR A 29 24.71 -14.92 17.51
N ASP A 30 24.58 -13.83 16.76
CA ASP A 30 23.44 -13.54 15.89
C ASP A 30 23.83 -13.92 14.46
N THR A 31 23.54 -15.18 14.12
CA THR A 31 23.98 -15.87 12.91
C THR A 31 23.58 -15.17 11.60
N GLU A 32 22.51 -14.38 11.64
CA GLU A 32 21.95 -13.64 10.49
C GLU A 32 22.14 -12.12 10.63
N GLY A 33 22.76 -11.64 11.72
CA GLY A 33 22.95 -10.22 12.01
C GLY A 33 21.63 -9.43 12.14
N SER A 34 20.54 -10.12 12.51
CA SER A 34 19.18 -9.55 12.57
C SER A 34 19.05 -8.38 13.55
N PHE A 35 19.88 -8.33 14.59
CA PHE A 35 19.74 -7.39 15.70
C PHE A 35 20.80 -6.29 15.71
N ARG A 36 21.66 -6.22 14.68
CA ARG A 36 22.79 -5.28 14.60
C ARG A 36 22.38 -3.82 14.79
N ASP A 37 21.23 -3.44 14.26
CA ASP A 37 20.73 -2.05 14.29
C ASP A 37 19.94 -1.69 15.56
N ILE A 38 19.63 -2.70 16.38
CA ILE A 38 18.88 -2.52 17.64
C ILE A 38 19.72 -2.80 18.89
N ILE A 39 20.86 -3.50 18.78
CA ILE A 39 21.67 -3.93 19.92
C ILE A 39 22.11 -2.76 20.81
N ASN A 40 22.59 -1.68 20.20
CA ASN A 40 23.01 -0.46 20.91
C ASN A 40 21.83 0.26 21.60
N LYS A 41 20.61 0.05 21.11
CA LYS A 41 19.38 0.66 21.64
C LYS A 41 18.73 -0.19 22.73
N LEU A 42 19.21 -1.41 22.99
CA LEU A 42 18.67 -2.25 24.05
C LEU A 42 18.90 -1.58 25.41
N GLY A 43 20.14 -1.22 25.77
CA GLY A 43 20.43 -0.57 27.05
C GLY A 43 19.98 -1.43 28.25
N ILE A 44 20.89 -2.27 28.76
CA ILE A 44 20.62 -3.17 29.89
C ILE A 44 21.37 -2.63 31.11
N ALA A 45 20.62 -2.22 32.13
CA ALA A 45 21.20 -1.68 33.36
C ALA A 45 22.15 -2.70 34.02
N GLY A 46 23.38 -2.25 34.33
CA GLY A 46 24.40 -3.06 34.97
C GLY A 46 25.11 -4.08 34.06
N VAL A 47 24.89 -4.04 32.75
CA VAL A 47 25.57 -4.90 31.77
C VAL A 47 26.36 -4.03 30.79
N LYS A 48 27.66 -4.29 30.66
CA LYS A 48 28.53 -3.67 29.65
C LYS A 48 28.37 -4.41 28.32
N LEU A 49 28.08 -3.69 27.25
CA LEU A 49 27.91 -4.23 25.90
C LEU A 49 29.21 -4.05 25.10
N LEU A 50 29.71 -5.14 24.51
CA LEU A 50 30.75 -5.14 23.51
C LEU A 50 30.18 -5.70 22.20
N VAL A 51 30.23 -4.89 21.14
CA VAL A 51 29.82 -5.29 19.80
C VAL A 51 31.07 -5.64 19.00
N PHE A 52 31.07 -6.82 18.38
CA PHE A 52 32.13 -7.22 17.47
C PHE A 52 32.12 -6.34 16.21
N ASP A 53 33.28 -5.79 15.88
CA ASP A 53 33.51 -4.93 14.72
C ASP A 53 34.71 -5.42 13.87
N GLY A 54 34.92 -6.74 13.82
CA GLY A 54 35.94 -7.37 12.99
C GLY A 54 37.20 -7.87 13.71
N SER A 55 37.36 -7.59 15.02
CA SER A 55 38.52 -8.05 15.80
C SER A 55 38.13 -8.67 17.14
N TYR A 56 38.37 -9.99 17.28
CA TYR A 56 38.20 -10.70 18.55
C TYR A 56 39.26 -10.30 19.58
N LEU A 57 40.44 -9.88 19.12
CA LEU A 57 41.52 -9.44 20.00
C LEU A 57 41.15 -8.16 20.74
N GLU A 58 40.50 -7.22 20.06
CA GLU A 58 40.03 -5.97 20.68
C GLU A 58 39.00 -6.23 21.78
N ILE A 59 38.13 -7.23 21.60
CA ILE A 59 37.18 -7.66 22.64
C ILE A 59 37.95 -8.17 23.86
N LYS A 60 38.97 -9.01 23.65
CA LYS A 60 39.79 -9.56 24.73
C LYS A 60 40.51 -8.49 25.53
N VAL A 61 41.23 -7.61 24.82
CA VAL A 61 41.98 -6.51 25.43
C VAL A 61 41.06 -5.63 26.27
N LYS A 62 39.87 -5.25 25.75
CA LYS A 62 38.91 -4.42 26.50
C LYS A 62 38.45 -5.07 27.80
N ILE A 63 38.16 -6.37 27.79
CA ILE A 63 37.72 -7.08 28.99
C ILE A 63 38.87 -7.21 29.99
N GLU A 64 40.06 -7.58 29.52
CA GLU A 64 41.24 -7.75 30.38
C GLU A 64 41.72 -6.44 31.00
N GLU A 65 41.60 -5.31 30.29
CA GLU A 65 41.97 -3.99 30.82
C GLU A 65 40.92 -3.43 31.80
N GLU A 66 39.63 -3.58 31.49
CA GLU A 66 38.57 -2.98 32.31
C GLU A 66 38.10 -3.83 33.49
N ASP A 67 38.11 -5.16 33.36
CA ASP A 67 37.58 -6.09 34.34
C ASP A 67 38.28 -7.46 34.30
N PRO A 68 39.59 -7.51 34.59
CA PRO A 68 40.37 -8.75 34.51
C PRO A 68 39.89 -9.86 35.44
N GLU A 69 39.20 -9.51 36.54
CA GLU A 69 38.61 -10.47 37.48
C GLU A 69 37.14 -10.81 37.16
N LEU A 70 36.57 -10.26 36.09
CA LEU A 70 35.18 -10.48 35.66
C LEU A 70 34.15 -10.26 36.78
N LYS A 71 34.34 -9.18 37.56
CA LYS A 71 33.42 -8.78 38.64
C LYS A 71 32.11 -8.19 38.11
N GLY A 72 32.15 -7.63 36.90
CA GLY A 72 30.99 -7.05 36.21
C GLY A 72 30.22 -8.06 35.37
N LYS A 73 29.16 -7.58 34.70
CA LYS A 73 28.40 -8.35 33.71
C LYS A 73 28.66 -7.82 32.31
N TRP A 74 29.02 -8.71 31.41
CA TRP A 74 29.40 -8.41 30.03
C TRP A 74 28.51 -9.14 29.04
N LEU A 75 28.04 -8.42 28.03
CA LEU A 75 27.39 -8.96 26.86
C LEU A 75 28.29 -8.74 25.64
N ILE A 76 28.77 -9.82 25.05
CA ILE A 76 29.55 -9.80 23.82
C ILE A 76 28.61 -10.18 22.68
N TYR A 77 28.30 -9.24 21.78
CA TYR A 77 27.43 -9.45 20.64
C TYR A 77 28.25 -9.59 19.35
N ILE A 78 28.04 -10.70 18.65
CA ILE A 78 28.76 -11.07 17.42
C ILE A 78 27.70 -11.32 16.32
N PRO A 79 27.58 -10.43 15.32
CA PRO A 79 26.59 -10.55 14.24
C PRO A 79 27.03 -11.56 13.15
N GLU A 80 27.64 -12.66 13.56
CA GLU A 80 28.23 -13.67 12.68
C GLU A 80 28.08 -15.07 13.30
N LYS A 81 28.27 -16.10 12.48
CA LYS A 81 28.29 -17.49 12.94
C LYS A 81 29.56 -17.76 13.75
N PRO A 82 29.49 -18.58 14.81
CA PRO A 82 30.67 -18.93 15.59
C PRO A 82 31.71 -19.66 14.75
N HIS A 83 32.96 -19.18 14.77
CA HIS A 83 34.07 -19.88 14.15
C HIS A 83 34.39 -21.19 14.89
N LYS A 84 34.85 -22.20 14.14
CA LYS A 84 35.32 -23.47 14.69
C LYS A 84 36.77 -23.70 14.25
N PRO A 85 37.77 -23.60 15.15
CA PRO A 85 37.65 -23.26 16.58
C PRO A 85 37.30 -21.78 16.85
N SER A 86 36.69 -21.50 18.00
CA SER A 86 36.32 -20.14 18.41
C SER A 86 37.53 -19.37 18.95
N TRP A 87 37.66 -18.10 18.55
CA TRP A 87 38.73 -17.19 18.98
C TRP A 87 38.56 -16.67 20.42
N ILE A 88 37.34 -16.72 20.96
CA ILE A 88 36.97 -16.26 22.31
C ILE A 88 36.43 -17.41 23.18
N ARG A 89 36.92 -18.62 22.93
CA ARG A 89 36.49 -19.85 23.60
C ARG A 89 36.64 -19.80 25.13
N ASP A 90 37.63 -19.10 25.62
CA ASP A 90 37.84 -18.75 27.03
C ASP A 90 36.60 -18.08 27.64
N TYR A 91 36.02 -17.08 26.98
CA TYR A 91 34.81 -16.41 27.46
C TYR A 91 33.54 -17.24 27.29
N GLU A 92 33.45 -18.05 26.22
CA GLU A 92 32.36 -19.01 26.05
C GLU A 92 32.31 -20.04 27.17
N LEU A 93 33.48 -20.50 27.63
CA LEU A 93 33.63 -21.47 28.73
C LEU A 93 33.42 -20.84 30.11
N ALA A 94 33.92 -19.62 30.32
CA ALA A 94 33.76 -18.90 31.59
C ALA A 94 32.31 -18.42 31.82
N GLY A 95 31.60 -18.09 30.75
CA GLY A 95 30.26 -17.52 30.78
C GLY A 95 29.16 -18.48 30.34
N GLU A 96 28.27 -17.96 29.51
CA GLU A 96 27.27 -18.70 28.75
C GLU A 96 27.30 -18.26 27.28
N CYS A 97 27.00 -19.18 26.37
CA CYS A 97 26.91 -18.92 24.94
C CYS A 97 25.45 -19.09 24.47
N MET A 98 24.98 -18.17 23.62
CA MET A 98 23.71 -18.30 22.93
C MET A 98 23.84 -17.99 21.44
N GLU A 99 23.22 -18.83 20.63
CA GLU A 99 23.00 -18.61 19.20
C GLU A 99 21.53 -18.22 19.03
N LEU A 100 21.26 -16.98 18.63
CA LEU A 100 19.91 -16.46 18.55
C LEU A 100 19.82 -15.35 17.51
N SER A 101 19.20 -15.63 16.37
CA SER A 101 18.77 -14.61 15.39
C SER A 101 17.25 -14.43 15.46
N LEU A 102 16.68 -13.57 14.60
CA LEU A 102 15.26 -13.28 14.61
C LEU A 102 14.39 -14.51 14.28
N PRO A 103 14.72 -15.33 13.26
CA PRO A 103 14.07 -16.62 13.04
C PRO A 103 14.03 -17.53 14.28
N GLU A 104 15.16 -17.76 14.98
CA GLU A 104 15.18 -18.64 16.16
C GLU A 104 14.40 -18.03 17.32
N LEU A 105 14.48 -16.71 17.51
CA LEU A 105 13.69 -16.02 18.52
C LEU A 105 12.18 -16.20 18.26
N TYR A 106 11.76 -16.04 17.01
CA TYR A 106 10.36 -16.20 16.62
C TYR A 106 9.90 -17.67 16.73
N SER A 107 10.77 -18.64 16.41
CA SER A 107 10.52 -20.07 16.64
C SER A 107 10.32 -20.39 18.14
N GLN A 108 11.18 -19.84 19.00
CA GLN A 108 11.09 -20.00 20.45
C GLN A 108 9.85 -19.35 21.06
N TRP A 109 9.22 -18.39 20.39
CA TRP A 109 7.93 -17.83 20.83
C TRP A 109 6.77 -18.82 20.76
N GLY A 110 7.01 -20.04 20.26
CA GLY A 110 6.00 -21.10 20.21
C GLY A 110 4.85 -20.74 19.29
N SER A 111 5.12 -19.94 18.25
CA SER A 111 4.11 -19.60 17.26
C SER A 111 3.78 -20.85 16.44
N PRO A 112 2.52 -21.34 16.45
CA PRO A 112 2.12 -22.47 15.61
C PRO A 112 2.24 -22.17 14.11
N LEU A 113 2.55 -20.92 13.75
CA LEU A 113 2.70 -20.41 12.39
C LEU A 113 4.18 -20.38 11.93
N PHE A 114 5.12 -20.92 12.71
CA PHE A 114 6.50 -21.06 12.25
C PHE A 114 6.58 -22.10 11.12
N SER A 115 7.00 -21.66 9.94
CA SER A 115 7.21 -22.49 8.77
C SER A 115 8.57 -22.18 8.13
N GLN A 116 9.05 -23.05 7.23
CA GLN A 116 10.28 -22.79 6.48
C GLN A 116 10.22 -21.46 5.72
N ASP A 117 9.06 -21.12 5.16
CA ASP A 117 8.85 -19.84 4.48
C ASP A 117 9.03 -18.64 5.41
N VAL A 118 8.55 -18.73 6.66
CA VAL A 118 8.71 -17.66 7.65
C VAL A 118 10.18 -17.55 8.08
N GLU A 119 10.86 -18.67 8.27
CA GLU A 119 12.30 -18.68 8.55
C GLU A 119 13.06 -18.00 7.40
N ASP A 120 12.77 -18.38 6.15
CA ASP A 120 13.42 -17.82 4.97
C ASP A 120 13.12 -16.32 4.82
N LEU A 121 11.89 -15.88 5.08
CA LEU A 121 11.52 -14.46 5.05
C LEU A 121 12.35 -13.64 6.04
N LEU A 122 12.63 -14.19 7.23
CA LEU A 122 13.33 -13.52 8.32
C LEU A 122 14.86 -13.64 8.25
N LYS A 123 15.44 -14.33 7.26
CA LYS A 123 16.89 -14.45 7.09
C LYS A 123 17.56 -13.14 6.62
N GLY A 124 18.81 -12.97 7.04
CA GLY A 124 19.69 -11.88 6.64
C GLY A 124 19.10 -10.47 6.74
N GLU A 125 19.27 -9.69 5.68
CA GLU A 125 18.91 -8.27 5.66
C GLU A 125 17.40 -8.01 5.83
N ARG A 126 16.53 -8.92 5.35
CA ARG A 126 15.07 -8.80 5.53
C ARG A 126 14.69 -8.84 7.00
N GLY A 127 15.24 -9.82 7.73
CA GLY A 127 15.06 -9.94 9.18
C GLY A 127 15.58 -8.71 9.92
N ARG A 128 16.76 -8.22 9.53
CA ARG A 128 17.35 -7.00 10.09
C ARG A 128 16.44 -5.79 9.92
N ILE A 129 15.96 -5.53 8.70
CA ILE A 129 15.05 -4.42 8.41
C ILE A 129 13.78 -4.54 9.27
N LEU A 130 13.17 -5.72 9.30
CA LEU A 130 11.94 -5.94 10.09
C LEU A 130 12.19 -5.78 11.60
N ALA A 131 13.32 -6.25 12.13
CA ALA A 131 13.68 -6.12 13.54
C ALA A 131 13.73 -4.66 14.01
N THR A 132 14.21 -3.73 13.16
CA THR A 132 14.29 -2.30 13.52
C THR A 132 12.92 -1.67 13.79
N LYS A 133 11.89 -2.16 13.10
CA LYS A 133 10.52 -1.66 13.11
C LYS A 133 9.52 -2.66 13.69
N TRP A 134 10.01 -3.70 14.36
CA TRP A 134 9.20 -4.81 14.85
C TRP A 134 8.06 -4.36 15.77
N ASP A 135 8.39 -3.48 16.72
CA ASP A 135 7.42 -2.99 17.70
C ASP A 135 6.37 -2.05 17.07
N GLU A 136 6.71 -1.37 15.97
CA GLU A 136 5.77 -0.56 15.17
C GLU A 136 4.87 -1.47 14.31
N ALA A 137 5.44 -2.55 13.76
CA ALA A 137 4.73 -3.50 12.91
C ALA A 137 3.76 -4.41 13.68
N PHE A 138 4.13 -4.82 14.89
CA PHE A 138 3.40 -5.81 15.67
C PHE A 138 3.04 -5.25 17.05
N ILE A 139 2.05 -4.37 17.05
CA ILE A 139 1.45 -3.82 18.28
C ILE A 139 0.90 -4.96 19.15
N HIS A 140 0.92 -4.79 20.47
CA HIS A 140 0.42 -5.79 21.43
C HIS A 140 -0.98 -6.30 21.06
N GLY A 141 -1.10 -7.62 20.91
CA GLY A 141 -2.37 -8.29 20.61
C GLY A 141 -2.53 -8.70 19.15
N THR A 142 -1.72 -8.19 18.23
CA THR A 142 -1.74 -8.61 16.83
C THR A 142 -1.19 -10.03 16.68
N THR A 143 -1.93 -10.89 16.00
CA THR A 143 -1.42 -12.19 15.56
C THR A 143 -0.38 -11.95 14.48
N ILE A 144 0.84 -12.42 14.73
CA ILE A 144 1.94 -12.29 13.78
C ILE A 144 1.84 -13.48 12.82
N THR A 145 1.39 -13.23 11.60
CA THR A 145 1.27 -14.21 10.52
C THR A 145 2.30 -13.91 9.42
N LYS A 146 2.52 -14.87 8.50
CA LYS A 146 3.42 -14.68 7.34
C LYS A 146 3.00 -13.45 6.52
N GLU A 147 1.70 -13.30 6.29
CA GLU A 147 1.10 -12.21 5.52
C GLU A 147 1.40 -10.86 6.15
N ASN A 148 1.17 -10.73 7.46
CA ASN A 148 1.43 -9.49 8.18
C ASN A 148 2.93 -9.15 8.21
N MET A 149 3.82 -10.15 8.23
CA MET A 149 5.27 -9.93 8.11
C MET A 149 5.66 -9.44 6.71
N VAL A 150 5.11 -10.04 5.65
CA VAL A 150 5.34 -9.61 4.27
C VAL A 150 4.85 -8.18 4.08
N GLU A 151 3.62 -7.86 4.51
CA GLU A 151 3.07 -6.50 4.44
C GLU A 151 3.93 -5.48 5.20
N ALA A 152 4.36 -5.81 6.42
CA ALA A 152 5.20 -4.93 7.23
C ALA A 152 6.55 -4.67 6.54
N LEU A 153 7.20 -5.72 6.04
CA LEU A 153 8.48 -5.62 5.35
C LEU A 153 8.34 -4.77 4.08
N LEU A 154 7.28 -4.98 3.29
CA LEU A 154 6.98 -4.16 2.11
C LEU A 154 6.76 -2.70 2.49
N CYS A 155 5.97 -2.41 3.54
CA CYS A 155 5.74 -1.04 4.00
C CYS A 155 7.06 -0.34 4.36
N ILE A 156 7.94 -1.03 5.10
CA ILE A 156 9.25 -0.49 5.51
C ILE A 156 10.12 -0.21 4.29
N CYS A 157 10.20 -1.14 3.33
CA CYS A 157 10.99 -0.98 2.09
C CYS A 157 10.47 0.17 1.21
N LEU A 158 9.15 0.38 1.18
CA LEU A 158 8.48 1.44 0.44
C LEU A 158 8.56 2.81 1.12
N GLY A 159 8.93 2.86 2.40
CA GLY A 159 8.91 4.05 3.23
C GLY A 159 7.50 4.56 3.54
N ILE A 160 6.52 3.66 3.59
CA ILE A 160 5.12 3.97 3.97
C ILE A 160 4.84 3.48 5.40
N PRO A 161 3.88 4.08 6.12
CA PRO A 161 3.53 3.62 7.47
C PRO A 161 3.13 2.14 7.50
N VAL A 162 3.64 1.40 8.48
CA VAL A 162 3.26 -0.01 8.65
C VAL A 162 1.76 -0.10 8.98
N GLY A 163 1.06 -1.02 8.33
CA GLY A 163 -0.40 -1.13 8.44
C GLY A 163 -1.18 -0.25 7.45
N SER A 164 -0.52 0.39 6.48
CA SER A 164 -1.20 1.11 5.39
C SER A 164 -2.04 0.20 4.49
N GLY A 165 -1.84 -1.12 4.59
CA GLY A 165 -2.59 -2.13 3.86
C GLY A 165 -2.16 -2.34 2.40
N PRO A 166 -2.64 -3.42 1.76
CA PRO A 166 -2.19 -3.84 0.43
C PRO A 166 -2.45 -2.84 -0.69
N GLY A 167 -3.57 -2.09 -0.64
CA GLY A 167 -3.87 -1.08 -1.66
C GLY A 167 -2.80 0.02 -1.75
N LYS A 168 -2.31 0.50 -0.59
CA LYS A 168 -1.25 1.50 -0.56
C LYS A 168 0.10 0.94 -1.00
N ILE A 169 0.40 -0.32 -0.66
CA ILE A 169 1.59 -1.04 -1.13
C ILE A 169 1.60 -1.10 -2.66
N ILE A 170 0.51 -1.61 -3.26
CA ILE A 170 0.37 -1.79 -4.71
C ILE A 170 0.50 -0.46 -5.45
N THR A 171 -0.25 0.56 -5.02
CA THR A 171 -0.24 1.88 -5.67
C THR A 171 1.11 2.57 -5.56
N THR A 172 1.81 2.43 -4.42
CA THR A 172 3.18 2.97 -4.26
C THR A 172 4.18 2.27 -5.16
N ILE A 173 4.06 0.95 -5.35
CA ILE A 173 4.88 0.20 -6.32
C ILE A 173 4.64 0.75 -7.73
N LEU A 174 3.37 0.95 -8.13
CA LEU A 174 3.04 1.48 -9.46
C LEU A 174 3.56 2.89 -9.72
N GLU A 175 3.68 3.72 -8.69
CA GLU A 175 4.20 5.09 -8.81
C GLU A 175 5.73 5.17 -8.87
N LYS A 176 6.44 4.18 -8.31
CA LYS A 176 7.90 4.22 -8.12
C LYS A 176 8.57 3.05 -8.83
N ALA A 177 9.09 3.29 -10.03
CA ALA A 177 9.76 2.26 -10.82
C ALA A 177 11.04 1.69 -10.14
N ASP A 178 11.75 2.51 -9.35
CA ASP A 178 13.01 2.15 -8.67
C ASP A 178 12.82 1.21 -7.47
N VAL A 179 11.60 1.11 -6.97
CA VAL A 179 11.26 0.28 -5.82
C VAL A 179 11.37 -1.20 -6.16
N TRP A 180 10.96 -1.60 -7.36
CA TRP A 180 10.89 -3.02 -7.71
C TRP A 180 12.28 -3.66 -7.72
N GLU A 181 13.28 -2.96 -8.26
CA GLU A 181 14.67 -3.42 -8.26
C GLU A 181 15.21 -3.60 -6.83
N LYS A 182 14.85 -2.69 -5.90
CA LYS A 182 15.22 -2.84 -4.48
C LYS A 182 14.55 -4.06 -3.84
N LEU A 183 13.30 -4.33 -4.16
CA LEU A 183 12.59 -5.52 -3.66
C LEU A 183 13.20 -6.81 -4.22
N GLU A 184 13.67 -6.80 -5.47
CA GLU A 184 14.37 -7.93 -6.09
C GLU A 184 15.72 -8.18 -5.42
N GLN A 185 16.51 -7.13 -5.17
CA GLN A 185 17.80 -7.24 -4.47
C GLN A 185 17.64 -7.82 -3.07
N LEU A 186 16.54 -7.50 -2.37
CA LEU A 186 16.20 -8.06 -1.06
C LEU A 186 15.52 -9.45 -1.15
N GLY A 187 15.21 -9.93 -2.35
CA GLY A 187 14.52 -11.20 -2.58
C GLY A 187 13.09 -11.25 -2.01
N ILE A 188 12.43 -10.10 -1.88
CA ILE A 188 11.07 -9.98 -1.31
C ILE A 188 10.00 -10.23 -2.39
N THR A 189 10.34 -10.04 -3.67
CA THR A 189 9.38 -10.15 -4.79
C THR A 189 8.64 -11.47 -4.83
N LYS A 190 9.32 -12.60 -4.59
CA LYS A 190 8.67 -13.93 -4.53
C LYS A 190 7.59 -13.98 -3.43
N PHE A 191 7.90 -13.48 -2.24
CA PHE A 191 6.94 -13.42 -1.13
C PHE A 191 5.77 -12.48 -1.41
N PHE A 192 6.03 -11.37 -2.11
CA PHE A 192 4.98 -10.46 -2.56
C PHE A 192 4.10 -11.11 -3.63
N GLU A 193 4.69 -11.86 -4.56
CA GLU A 193 3.94 -12.60 -5.57
C GLU A 193 3.03 -13.66 -4.96
N ASP A 194 3.55 -14.44 -4.02
CA ASP A 194 2.78 -15.42 -3.25
C ASP A 194 1.64 -14.72 -2.49
N TYR A 195 1.93 -13.63 -1.81
CA TYR A 195 0.94 -12.83 -1.08
C TYR A 195 -0.19 -12.30 -2.00
N VAL A 196 0.15 -11.76 -3.17
CA VAL A 196 -0.84 -11.24 -4.12
C VAL A 196 -1.72 -12.37 -4.69
N ARG A 197 -1.13 -13.55 -4.95
CA ARG A 197 -1.87 -14.72 -5.45
C ARG A 197 -2.79 -15.32 -4.40
N GLU A 198 -2.27 -15.55 -3.20
CA GLU A 198 -2.94 -16.31 -2.13
C GLU A 198 -3.91 -15.44 -1.32
N ASN A 199 -3.60 -14.17 -1.09
CA ASN A 199 -4.38 -13.31 -0.20
C ASN A 199 -5.23 -12.25 -0.93
N LEU A 200 -4.82 -11.87 -2.15
CA LEU A 200 -5.53 -10.86 -2.94
C LEU A 200 -6.25 -11.43 -4.17
N GLY A 201 -6.11 -12.74 -4.42
CA GLY A 201 -6.83 -13.50 -5.43
C GLY A 201 -6.36 -13.31 -6.87
N LEU A 202 -5.22 -12.67 -7.12
CA LEU A 202 -4.73 -12.45 -8.49
C LEU A 202 -3.84 -13.62 -8.95
N LYS A 203 -4.47 -14.73 -9.39
CA LYS A 203 -3.79 -16.01 -9.68
C LYS A 203 -2.72 -15.93 -10.76
N ALA A 204 -2.91 -15.11 -11.79
CA ALA A 204 -1.96 -14.99 -12.90
C ALA A 204 -0.75 -14.08 -12.58
N PHE A 205 -0.68 -13.53 -11.36
CA PHE A 205 0.42 -12.65 -10.96
C PHE A 205 1.77 -13.37 -11.01
N GLY A 206 2.80 -12.68 -11.55
CA GLY A 206 4.15 -13.22 -11.76
C GLY A 206 4.38 -13.93 -13.11
N LYS A 207 3.34 -14.13 -13.94
CA LYS A 207 3.52 -14.68 -15.31
C LYS A 207 4.03 -13.64 -16.32
N GLU A 208 3.71 -12.38 -16.07
CA GLU A 208 4.08 -11.25 -16.91
C GLU A 208 4.72 -10.16 -16.05
N ASN A 209 4.97 -9.00 -16.64
CA ASN A 209 5.44 -7.82 -15.92
C ASN A 209 4.51 -7.46 -14.75
N ALA A 210 5.04 -7.46 -13.52
CA ALA A 210 4.27 -7.22 -12.29
C ALA A 210 3.49 -5.90 -12.31
N PHE A 211 4.08 -4.82 -12.83
CA PHE A 211 3.40 -3.52 -12.93
C PHE A 211 2.17 -3.60 -13.84
N MET A 212 2.28 -4.32 -14.95
CA MET A 212 1.16 -4.52 -15.87
C MET A 212 0.06 -5.36 -15.23
N SER A 213 0.41 -6.46 -14.55
CA SER A 213 -0.59 -7.28 -13.86
C SER A 213 -1.34 -6.50 -12.78
N LEU A 214 -0.64 -5.72 -11.94
CA LEU A 214 -1.26 -4.92 -10.87
C LEU A 214 -2.14 -3.80 -11.43
N SER A 215 -1.65 -3.07 -12.44
CA SER A 215 -2.42 -1.98 -13.05
C SER A 215 -3.69 -2.51 -13.72
N ARG A 216 -3.60 -3.57 -14.53
CA ARG A 216 -4.75 -4.21 -15.17
C ARG A 216 -5.77 -4.68 -14.13
N ALA A 217 -5.33 -5.35 -13.06
CA ALA A 217 -6.20 -5.81 -12.00
C ALA A 217 -6.98 -4.65 -11.34
N LEU A 218 -6.33 -3.51 -11.06
CA LEU A 218 -7.00 -2.32 -10.50
C LEU A 218 -8.06 -1.75 -11.46
N PHE A 219 -7.66 -1.42 -12.69
CA PHE A 219 -8.51 -0.75 -13.66
C PHE A 219 -9.67 -1.64 -14.15
N LEU A 220 -9.41 -2.92 -14.41
CA LEU A 220 -10.45 -3.85 -14.87
C LEU A 220 -11.40 -4.24 -13.74
N SER A 221 -10.93 -4.33 -12.48
CA SER A 221 -11.84 -4.54 -11.35
C SER A 221 -12.83 -3.38 -11.21
N GLU A 222 -12.37 -2.14 -11.38
CA GLU A 222 -13.25 -0.96 -11.34
C GLU A 222 -14.25 -0.95 -12.49
N LEU A 223 -13.82 -1.33 -13.69
CA LEU A 223 -14.68 -1.45 -14.87
C LEU A 223 -15.79 -2.51 -14.69
N VAL A 224 -15.46 -3.68 -14.16
CA VAL A 224 -16.44 -4.76 -13.95
C VAL A 224 -17.39 -4.42 -12.80
N GLU A 225 -16.86 -4.00 -11.65
CA GLU A 225 -17.66 -3.75 -10.43
C GLU A 225 -18.58 -2.54 -10.57
N TYR A 226 -18.12 -1.47 -11.21
CA TYR A 226 -18.87 -0.21 -11.31
C TYR A 226 -19.44 0.08 -12.69
N GLY A 227 -18.96 -0.59 -13.74
CA GLY A 227 -19.50 -0.49 -15.09
C GLY A 227 -20.49 -1.60 -15.47
N ASN A 228 -20.68 -2.60 -14.59
CA ASN A 228 -21.54 -3.77 -14.84
C ASN A 228 -21.21 -4.47 -16.18
N ILE A 229 -19.92 -4.53 -16.52
CA ILE A 229 -19.42 -5.12 -17.76
C ILE A 229 -19.17 -6.60 -17.56
N ASP A 230 -19.40 -7.39 -18.62
CA ASP A 230 -19.06 -8.80 -18.65
C ASP A 230 -17.56 -9.00 -18.35
N HIS A 231 -17.27 -9.87 -17.38
CA HIS A 231 -15.94 -10.10 -16.86
C HIS A 231 -15.20 -11.23 -17.59
N THR A 232 -15.91 -12.08 -18.34
CA THR A 232 -15.33 -13.23 -19.06
C THR A 232 -14.13 -12.86 -19.95
N PRO A 233 -14.12 -11.74 -20.70
CA PRO A 233 -12.98 -11.35 -21.53
C PRO A 233 -11.71 -10.96 -20.73
N TYR A 234 -11.82 -10.80 -19.41
CA TYR A 234 -10.79 -10.23 -18.55
C TYR A 234 -10.38 -11.16 -17.42
N GLU A 235 -10.86 -12.40 -17.41
CA GLU A 235 -10.72 -13.33 -16.28
C GLU A 235 -9.26 -13.58 -15.88
N ASP A 236 -8.35 -13.65 -16.84
CA ASP A 236 -6.91 -13.85 -16.59
C ASP A 236 -6.24 -12.66 -15.89
N ALA A 237 -6.80 -11.45 -16.01
CA ALA A 237 -6.24 -10.23 -15.44
C ALA A 237 -7.00 -9.74 -14.19
N LEU A 238 -8.15 -10.34 -13.89
CA LEU A 238 -8.96 -10.00 -12.75
C LEU A 238 -8.56 -10.82 -11.52
N PRO A 239 -8.65 -10.23 -10.32
CA PRO A 239 -8.65 -11.02 -9.11
C PRO A 239 -9.94 -11.85 -9.01
N GLU A 240 -9.93 -12.86 -8.13
CA GLU A 240 -11.13 -13.60 -7.77
C GLU A 240 -12.27 -12.65 -7.37
N GLU A 241 -13.51 -13.07 -7.67
CA GLU A 241 -14.71 -12.24 -7.53
C GLU A 241 -14.84 -11.62 -6.13
N ILE A 242 -14.53 -12.39 -5.08
CA ILE A 242 -14.57 -11.94 -3.68
C ILE A 242 -13.65 -10.75 -3.37
N HIS A 243 -12.63 -10.49 -4.20
CA HIS A 243 -11.64 -9.44 -4.01
C HIS A 243 -11.84 -8.24 -4.95
N ARG A 244 -12.57 -8.37 -6.06
CA ARG A 244 -12.69 -7.34 -7.12
C ARG A 244 -13.13 -5.98 -6.58
N LYS A 245 -14.17 -5.93 -5.75
CA LYS A 245 -14.62 -4.69 -5.10
C LYS A 245 -13.50 -3.99 -4.33
N LYS A 246 -12.67 -4.75 -3.59
CA LYS A 246 -11.56 -4.21 -2.81
C LYS A 246 -10.50 -3.57 -3.71
N TRP A 247 -10.18 -4.22 -4.84
CA TRP A 247 -9.26 -3.67 -5.84
C TRP A 247 -9.80 -2.41 -6.51
N ALA A 248 -11.10 -2.40 -6.85
CA ALA A 248 -11.77 -1.23 -7.41
C ALA A 248 -11.75 -0.03 -6.43
N ASP A 249 -11.99 -0.28 -5.14
CA ASP A 249 -11.96 0.76 -4.11
C ASP A 249 -10.56 1.34 -3.92
N TRP A 250 -9.50 0.53 -4.01
CA TRP A 250 -8.11 1.01 -3.99
C TRP A 250 -7.80 1.92 -5.17
N LEU A 251 -8.28 1.59 -6.37
CA LEU A 251 -8.11 2.47 -7.52
C LEU A 251 -8.77 3.83 -7.28
N ARG A 252 -9.98 3.85 -6.72
CA ARG A 252 -10.70 5.10 -6.42
C ARG A 252 -10.02 5.96 -5.37
N GLU A 253 -9.41 5.33 -4.35
CA GLU A 253 -8.57 6.04 -3.39
C GLU A 253 -7.30 6.60 -4.05
N TRP A 254 -6.71 5.83 -4.97
CA TRP A 254 -5.52 6.25 -5.71
C TRP A 254 -5.81 7.39 -6.69
N LEU A 255 -6.95 7.36 -7.39
CA LEU A 255 -7.39 8.46 -8.27
C LEU A 255 -7.50 9.81 -7.54
N LYS A 256 -7.82 9.78 -6.24
CA LYS A 256 -7.94 10.99 -5.41
C LYS A 256 -6.59 11.51 -4.89
N SER A 257 -5.69 10.62 -4.52
CA SER A 257 -4.48 10.95 -3.74
C SER A 257 -3.15 10.73 -4.46
N GLY A 258 -3.16 9.98 -5.56
CA GLY A 258 -1.98 9.54 -6.28
C GLY A 258 -1.46 10.52 -7.33
N ASN A 259 -0.35 10.14 -7.95
CA ASN A 259 0.24 10.90 -9.04
C ASN A 259 -0.59 10.78 -10.32
N LYS A 260 -1.36 11.83 -10.62
CA LYS A 260 -2.22 11.93 -11.80
C LYS A 260 -1.52 11.54 -13.10
N LYS A 261 -0.27 11.96 -13.33
CA LYS A 261 0.44 11.66 -14.59
C LYS A 261 0.72 10.17 -14.78
N GLU A 262 1.13 9.47 -13.71
CA GLU A 262 1.39 8.03 -13.79
C GLU A 262 0.08 7.24 -13.92
N ILE A 263 -0.96 7.67 -13.21
CA ILE A 263 -2.31 7.10 -13.35
C ILE A 263 -2.81 7.25 -14.79
N GLU A 264 -2.71 8.45 -15.39
CA GLU A 264 -3.10 8.72 -16.77
C GLU A 264 -2.36 7.81 -17.77
N LYS A 265 -1.06 7.63 -17.58
CA LYS A 265 -0.23 6.77 -18.42
C LYS A 265 -0.65 5.30 -18.34
N LEU A 266 -0.88 4.79 -17.13
CA LEU A 266 -1.29 3.39 -16.92
C LEU A 266 -2.71 3.15 -17.42
N ALA A 267 -3.63 4.07 -17.16
CA ALA A 267 -5.02 3.98 -17.61
C ALA A 267 -5.10 3.91 -19.14
N LYS A 268 -4.39 4.80 -19.85
CA LYS A 268 -4.30 4.77 -21.32
C LYS A 268 -3.71 3.47 -21.86
N ARG A 269 -2.73 2.91 -21.15
CA ARG A 269 -2.13 1.63 -21.55
C ARG A 269 -3.12 0.47 -21.40
N VAL A 270 -3.85 0.40 -20.28
CA VAL A 270 -4.90 -0.61 -20.08
C VAL A 270 -6.01 -0.47 -21.13
N GLU A 271 -6.39 0.76 -21.47
CA GLU A 271 -7.36 1.04 -22.53
C GLU A 271 -6.94 0.44 -23.88
N ILE A 272 -5.68 0.63 -24.27
CA ILE A 272 -5.11 0.10 -25.52
C ILE A 272 -4.98 -1.43 -25.46
N ASP A 273 -4.44 -1.97 -24.37
CA ASP A 273 -4.18 -3.41 -24.21
C ASP A 273 -5.46 -4.25 -24.37
N TYR A 274 -6.61 -3.71 -23.96
CA TYR A 274 -7.89 -4.42 -23.98
C TYR A 274 -8.86 -3.95 -25.06
N ASP A 275 -8.48 -2.95 -25.85
CA ASP A 275 -9.32 -2.30 -26.85
C ASP A 275 -10.67 -1.83 -26.27
N LEU A 276 -10.61 -1.18 -25.10
CA LEU A 276 -11.81 -0.84 -24.32
C LEU A 276 -12.73 0.12 -25.08
N LYS A 277 -12.18 1.02 -25.89
CA LYS A 277 -12.95 1.99 -26.67
C LYS A 277 -13.96 1.34 -27.62
N ASN A 278 -13.61 0.19 -28.20
CA ASN A 278 -14.47 -0.52 -29.15
C ASN A 278 -15.42 -1.53 -28.47
N LYS A 279 -15.09 -1.97 -27.26
CA LYS A 279 -15.87 -2.98 -26.53
C LYS A 279 -16.89 -2.39 -25.57
N LEU A 280 -16.66 -1.18 -25.08
CA LEU A 280 -17.54 -0.50 -24.14
C LEU A 280 -18.59 0.33 -24.87
N SER A 281 -19.82 0.28 -24.38
CA SER A 281 -20.94 1.08 -24.89
C SER A 281 -22.04 1.19 -23.83
N GLY A 282 -23.02 2.06 -24.07
CA GLY A 282 -24.16 2.27 -23.17
C GLY A 282 -23.88 3.22 -21.99
N TRP A 283 -24.94 3.52 -21.23
CA TRP A 283 -24.91 4.47 -20.10
C TRP A 283 -24.52 3.82 -18.78
N ASP A 284 -24.41 2.49 -18.73
CA ASP A 284 -24.12 1.74 -17.51
C ASP A 284 -22.68 2.00 -17.01
N ILE A 285 -21.77 2.36 -17.91
CA ILE A 285 -20.37 2.71 -17.59
C ILE A 285 -20.20 4.07 -16.92
N GLN A 286 -21.28 4.84 -16.68
CA GLN A 286 -21.22 6.21 -16.14
C GLN A 286 -20.46 6.32 -14.81
N ASP A 287 -20.46 5.25 -14.02
CA ASP A 287 -19.85 5.20 -12.69
C ASP A 287 -18.36 4.78 -12.72
N VAL A 288 -17.81 4.42 -13.88
CA VAL A 288 -16.40 3.99 -14.06
C VAL A 288 -15.47 5.20 -14.13
N GLN A 289 -14.67 5.43 -13.09
CA GLN A 289 -13.82 6.62 -12.94
C GLN A 289 -12.38 6.42 -13.44
N GLY A 290 -11.89 5.19 -13.56
CA GLY A 290 -10.47 4.93 -13.86
C GLY A 290 -10.11 4.93 -15.34
N ILE A 291 -11.10 4.79 -16.23
CA ILE A 291 -10.86 4.55 -17.66
C ILE A 291 -11.15 5.83 -18.49
N PRO A 292 -10.18 6.37 -19.26
CA PRO A 292 -10.34 7.61 -20.01
C PRO A 292 -11.38 7.54 -21.14
N CYS A 293 -11.43 6.44 -21.91
CA CYS A 293 -12.38 6.31 -23.02
C CYS A 293 -13.86 6.32 -22.59
N VAL A 294 -14.17 6.14 -21.30
CA VAL A 294 -15.55 6.23 -20.79
C VAL A 294 -16.15 7.59 -21.13
N ASP A 295 -15.41 8.68 -20.97
CA ASP A 295 -15.92 10.01 -21.28
C ASP A 295 -16.13 10.20 -22.78
N ASP A 296 -15.23 9.68 -23.63
CA ASP A 296 -15.41 9.68 -25.09
C ASP A 296 -16.72 8.98 -25.47
N ILE A 297 -16.96 7.78 -24.92
CA ILE A 297 -18.15 6.97 -25.21
C ILE A 297 -19.42 7.67 -24.75
N LEU A 298 -19.42 8.27 -23.55
CA LEU A 298 -20.57 9.02 -23.05
C LEU A 298 -20.85 10.27 -23.90
N PHE A 299 -19.81 10.98 -24.36
CA PHE A 299 -19.99 12.13 -25.27
C PHE A 299 -20.53 11.70 -26.64
N ASP A 300 -20.08 10.57 -27.19
CA ASP A 300 -20.64 10.03 -28.43
C ASP A 300 -22.14 9.68 -28.25
N GLN A 301 -22.54 9.13 -27.10
CA GLN A 301 -23.95 8.88 -26.79
C GLN A 301 -24.77 10.17 -26.68
N ILE A 302 -24.22 11.20 -26.03
CA ILE A 302 -24.86 12.52 -25.96
C ILE A 302 -25.07 13.09 -27.36
N ARG A 303 -24.07 12.99 -28.24
CA ARG A 303 -24.17 13.44 -29.63
C ARG A 303 -25.33 12.74 -30.35
N VAL A 304 -25.39 11.42 -30.30
CA VAL A 304 -26.45 10.62 -30.95
C VAL A 304 -27.83 11.00 -30.40
N LEU A 305 -28.00 11.11 -29.08
CA LEU A 305 -29.29 11.46 -28.48
C LEU A 305 -29.74 12.90 -28.80
N THR A 306 -28.79 13.80 -29.00
CA THR A 306 -29.06 15.18 -29.43
C THR A 306 -29.54 15.19 -30.89
N GLU A 307 -28.91 14.42 -31.76
CA GLU A 307 -29.31 14.27 -33.16
C GLU A 307 -30.71 13.63 -33.32
N THR A 308 -31.06 12.67 -32.45
CA THR A 308 -32.38 12.02 -32.45
C THR A 308 -33.45 12.74 -31.62
N ASN A 309 -33.10 13.85 -30.96
CA ASN A 309 -33.99 14.64 -30.10
C ASN A 309 -34.69 13.83 -28.98
N THR A 310 -33.98 12.86 -28.41
CA THR A 310 -34.46 11.97 -27.33
C THR A 310 -33.69 12.14 -26.03
N LEU A 311 -32.87 13.20 -25.95
CA LEU A 311 -32.01 13.47 -24.81
C LEU A 311 -32.81 13.79 -23.54
N SER A 312 -32.53 13.05 -22.47
CA SER A 312 -33.10 13.32 -21.14
C SER A 312 -32.16 14.26 -20.34
N LEU A 313 -32.56 15.53 -20.19
CA LEU A 313 -31.81 16.52 -19.40
C LEU A 313 -31.57 16.09 -17.94
N PRO A 314 -32.55 15.51 -17.21
CA PRO A 314 -32.32 15.03 -15.84
C PRO A 314 -31.24 13.94 -15.74
N LEU A 315 -31.25 12.97 -16.68
CA LEU A 315 -30.23 11.94 -16.75
C LEU A 315 -28.85 12.54 -17.04
N LEU A 316 -28.78 13.45 -18.02
CA LEU A 316 -27.54 14.10 -18.41
C LEU A 316 -26.94 14.93 -17.27
N LYS A 317 -27.78 15.68 -16.53
CA LYS A 317 -27.35 16.46 -15.36
C LYS A 317 -26.76 15.57 -14.27
N LYS A 318 -27.41 14.43 -14.01
CA LYS A 318 -26.91 13.43 -13.05
C LYS A 318 -25.55 12.87 -13.47
N VAL A 319 -25.40 12.49 -14.75
CA VAL A 319 -24.15 11.94 -15.27
C VAL A 319 -23.05 12.99 -15.24
N ALA A 320 -23.29 14.17 -15.81
CA ALA A 320 -22.30 15.24 -15.86
C ALA A 320 -21.85 15.70 -14.46
N GLY A 321 -22.75 15.74 -13.47
CA GLY A 321 -22.42 16.05 -12.08
C GLY A 321 -21.48 15.02 -11.44
N LYS A 322 -21.63 13.74 -11.76
CA LYS A 322 -20.68 12.69 -11.34
C LYS A 322 -19.35 12.82 -12.08
N ARG A 323 -19.41 12.97 -13.41
CA ARG A 323 -18.23 12.97 -14.28
C ARG A 323 -17.32 14.18 -14.08
N GLN A 324 -17.88 15.35 -13.74
CA GLN A 324 -17.09 16.56 -13.44
C GLN A 324 -16.10 16.32 -12.28
N GLN A 325 -16.40 15.42 -11.35
CA GLN A 325 -15.51 15.10 -10.22
C GLN A 325 -14.42 14.10 -10.58
N THR A 326 -14.42 13.54 -11.80
CA THR A 326 -13.43 12.59 -12.25
C THR A 326 -12.17 13.28 -12.75
N LEU A 327 -11.10 12.50 -12.94
CA LEU A 327 -9.83 13.01 -13.45
C LEU A 327 -9.93 13.50 -14.91
N TRP A 328 -10.92 13.01 -15.66
CA TRP A 328 -10.97 13.09 -17.11
C TRP A 328 -11.92 14.19 -17.57
N LYS A 329 -11.50 14.93 -18.60
CA LYS A 329 -12.34 15.90 -19.34
C LYS A 329 -13.19 16.83 -18.46
N HIS A 330 -12.69 17.24 -17.29
CA HIS A 330 -13.40 18.09 -16.33
C HIS A 330 -14.07 19.31 -16.98
N SER A 331 -13.33 20.05 -17.81
CA SER A 331 -13.83 21.25 -18.49
C SER A 331 -14.97 20.97 -19.47
N ALA A 332 -14.96 19.82 -20.14
CA ALA A 332 -16.03 19.44 -21.06
C ALA A 332 -17.32 19.10 -20.30
N TRP A 333 -17.22 18.37 -19.18
CA TRP A 333 -18.38 18.08 -18.34
C TRP A 333 -18.93 19.32 -17.62
N GLU A 334 -18.06 20.24 -17.21
CA GLU A 334 -18.48 21.55 -16.71
C GLU A 334 -19.26 22.34 -17.76
N ALA A 335 -18.78 22.35 -19.02
CA ALA A 335 -19.50 23.00 -20.11
C ALA A 335 -20.87 22.37 -20.37
N VAL A 336 -21.00 21.05 -20.27
CA VAL A 336 -22.31 20.36 -20.35
C VAL A 336 -23.24 20.81 -19.22
N LEU A 337 -22.77 20.88 -17.98
CA LEU A 337 -23.58 21.34 -16.84
C LEU A 337 -24.05 22.79 -17.02
N ARG A 338 -23.17 23.69 -17.48
CA ARG A 338 -23.52 25.08 -17.80
C ARG A 338 -24.58 25.13 -18.91
N THR A 339 -24.42 24.34 -19.96
CA THR A 339 -25.39 24.27 -21.06
C THR A 339 -26.76 23.81 -20.56
N ILE A 340 -26.82 22.80 -19.69
CA ILE A 340 -28.07 22.33 -19.07
C ILE A 340 -28.71 23.44 -18.24
N ASN A 341 -27.93 24.17 -17.43
CA ASN A 341 -28.44 25.28 -16.63
C ASN A 341 -29.02 26.38 -17.53
N VAL A 342 -28.32 26.77 -18.60
CA VAL A 342 -28.79 27.75 -19.58
C VAL A 342 -30.10 27.30 -20.23
N LEU A 343 -30.23 26.02 -20.61
CA LEU A 343 -31.45 25.48 -21.20
C LEU A 343 -32.62 25.50 -20.21
N GLU A 344 -32.43 24.98 -18.99
CA GLU A 344 -33.46 24.98 -17.94
C GLU A 344 -33.91 26.40 -17.57
N MET A 345 -32.98 27.35 -17.52
CA MET A 345 -33.27 28.75 -17.23
C MET A 345 -33.98 29.42 -18.41
N SER A 346 -33.58 29.13 -19.64
CA SER A 346 -34.24 29.65 -20.85
C SER A 346 -35.69 29.18 -20.94
N GLU A 347 -35.97 27.90 -20.66
CA GLU A 347 -37.34 27.37 -20.64
C GLU A 347 -38.20 28.10 -19.60
N LYS A 348 -37.69 28.29 -18.37
CA LYS A 348 -38.40 29.05 -17.33
C LYS A 348 -38.68 30.48 -17.75
N VAL A 349 -37.69 31.18 -18.32
CA VAL A 349 -37.84 32.56 -18.81
C VAL A 349 -38.89 32.62 -19.93
N ILE A 350 -38.87 31.66 -20.87
CA ILE A 350 -39.83 31.59 -21.96
C ILE A 350 -41.25 31.33 -21.44
N ASP A 351 -41.41 30.43 -20.46
CA ASP A 351 -42.71 30.12 -19.86
C ASP A 351 -43.26 31.31 -19.05
N GLU A 352 -42.39 31.99 -18.29
CA GLU A 352 -42.73 33.23 -17.59
C GLU A 352 -43.16 34.33 -18.57
N LEU A 353 -42.43 34.50 -19.68
CA LEU A 353 -42.76 35.45 -20.75
C LEU A 353 -44.12 35.12 -21.39
N LYS A 354 -44.38 33.85 -21.72
CA LYS A 354 -45.64 33.40 -22.31
C LYS A 354 -46.83 33.56 -21.35
N SER A 355 -46.60 33.43 -20.04
CA SER A 355 -47.63 33.59 -19.01
C SER A 355 -48.08 35.05 -18.82
N LYS A 356 -47.27 36.02 -19.24
CA LYS A 356 -47.58 37.45 -19.16
C LYS A 356 -48.34 37.88 -20.40
N ALA A 357 -49.62 38.19 -20.26
CA ALA A 357 -50.41 38.79 -21.34
C ALA A 357 -49.98 40.27 -21.54
N SER A 358 -49.20 40.54 -22.58
CA SER A 358 -48.72 41.89 -22.97
C SER A 358 -47.90 42.61 -21.87
N PRO A 359 -46.70 42.12 -21.52
CA PRO A 359 -45.86 42.72 -20.47
C PRO A 359 -45.38 44.12 -20.85
N THR A 360 -45.34 45.02 -19.86
CA THR A 360 -44.77 46.37 -20.01
C THR A 360 -43.24 46.35 -19.95
N LEU A 361 -42.58 47.38 -20.51
CA LEU A 361 -41.11 47.50 -20.47
C LEU A 361 -40.55 47.49 -19.04
N ASN A 362 -41.25 48.13 -18.09
CA ASN A 362 -40.85 48.16 -16.69
C ASN A 362 -40.90 46.75 -16.07
N GLU A 363 -41.92 45.95 -16.37
CA GLU A 363 -42.05 44.58 -15.85
C GLU A 363 -40.97 43.65 -16.41
N LEU A 364 -40.62 43.80 -17.69
CA LEU A 364 -39.51 43.08 -18.31
C LEU A 364 -38.16 43.46 -17.68
N PHE A 365 -37.93 44.76 -17.45
CA PHE A 365 -36.70 45.23 -16.81
C PHE A 365 -36.55 44.68 -15.38
N HIS A 366 -37.61 44.66 -14.57
CA HIS A 366 -37.57 44.08 -13.22
C HIS A 366 -37.33 42.57 -13.26
N SER A 367 -38.02 41.84 -14.14
CA SER A 367 -37.82 40.38 -14.30
C SER A 367 -36.38 40.04 -14.68
N TYR A 368 -35.79 40.84 -15.58
CA TYR A 368 -34.39 40.68 -15.95
C TYR A 368 -33.43 41.01 -14.81
N LYS A 369 -33.58 42.18 -14.19
CA LYS A 369 -32.73 42.64 -13.09
C LYS A 369 -32.76 41.71 -11.88
N ASP A 370 -33.93 41.16 -11.56
CA ASP A 370 -34.11 40.40 -10.33
C ASP A 370 -33.78 38.90 -10.51
N ALA A 371 -33.98 38.35 -11.73
CA ALA A 371 -33.80 36.91 -11.97
C ALA A 371 -33.11 36.57 -13.31
N TRP A 372 -33.54 37.14 -14.44
CA TRP A 372 -33.09 36.63 -15.75
C TRP A 372 -31.62 36.95 -16.10
N TYR A 373 -31.00 37.95 -15.46
CA TYR A 373 -29.56 38.24 -15.63
C TYR A 373 -28.66 37.04 -15.29
N GLN A 374 -29.15 36.09 -14.48
CA GLN A 374 -28.41 34.87 -14.15
C GLN A 374 -28.19 33.99 -15.39
N LEU A 375 -29.06 34.09 -16.41
CA LEU A 375 -28.91 33.40 -17.69
C LEU A 375 -27.63 33.84 -18.39
N ASP A 376 -27.39 35.16 -18.43
CA ASP A 376 -26.19 35.76 -19.06
C ASP A 376 -24.91 35.46 -18.28
N ARG A 377 -25.01 35.04 -17.02
CA ARG A 377 -23.86 34.64 -16.20
C ARG A 377 -23.42 33.20 -16.49
N GLU A 378 -24.35 32.33 -16.88
CA GLU A 378 -24.08 30.92 -17.18
C GLU A 378 -23.67 30.69 -18.65
N TYR A 379 -24.06 31.61 -19.55
CA TYR A 379 -23.62 31.69 -20.95
C TYR A 379 -22.20 32.28 -21.08
#